data_AF-A0A1Y6JHI3-F1
#
_entry.id   AF-A0A1Y6JHI3-F1
#
_cell.length_a   1.000
_cell.length_b   1.000
_cell.length_c   1.000
_cell.angle_alpha   90.00
_cell.angle_beta   90.00
_cell.angle_gamma   90.00
#
_symmetry.space_group_name_H-M   'P 1'
#
loop_
_entity.id
_entity.type
_entity.pdbx_description
1 polymer ?
#
loop_
_entity_poly.entity_id
_entity_poly.type
_entity_poly.pdbx_seq_one_letter_code
_entity_poly.pdbx_strand_id
1 'polypeptide(L)'
;MQSSSSRTKWGQHMDLSLDKETTGAWIIHHSRKIASDTAAPAEYSVIDEAGKAAQLLMRFGETQESNLGMQEVAAIAMATGLNPRVELPHYLELLKARRLIDIGGNEIQVIGVTTRAVLSHAADIFKDAQPGTHEQAAIAIGEISSQAPVSLTNAKEFVGDTYKMKSSDVDDFIRRSAEIGFIDQEGDDPSNTLIFNGNLFKKDSVAKSARVLSSLSTSEQSSLLSITEKLKNAGCIYADNCENELGVPLFEKLKAAGVLEVNTVSNERGDHAFVTLPGAFHKYVNPLIDDTFDMAKALVSALSYGMQLRPSSQGRILSFDWILDALIAGRTIGPASAIGADYRVLEQNRVIQLLPANSNMFRMKLLKKEVGELALQVLKRGNANAEAINTPPSAPMTSYKGPEYAREQTRKRQSQPSKRHTHDILSTLRGKRGI
;
A
#
# COMPACT_ATOMS: atom_id res chain seq x y z
N MET A 1 -50.88 20.00 -2.03
CA MET A 1 -49.61 20.03 -1.30
C MET A 1 -48.84 18.77 -1.65
N GLN A 2 -47.85 18.92 -2.54
CA GLN A 2 -46.88 17.89 -2.87
C GLN A 2 -45.86 17.76 -1.72
N SER A 3 -45.47 16.53 -1.44
CA SER A 3 -44.16 16.19 -0.85
C SER A 3 -43.79 14.80 -1.35
N SER A 4 -43.39 14.74 -2.63
CA SER A 4 -42.76 13.57 -3.22
C SER A 4 -41.26 13.66 -2.94
N SER A 5 -40.79 12.90 -1.95
CA SER A 5 -39.36 12.68 -1.68
C SER A 5 -38.70 12.06 -2.92
N SER A 6 -37.90 12.84 -3.63
CA SER A 6 -37.02 12.35 -4.69
C SER A 6 -35.82 11.66 -4.04
N ARG A 7 -35.94 10.36 -3.75
CA ARG A 7 -34.79 9.51 -3.48
C ARG A 7 -34.06 9.25 -4.79
N THR A 8 -32.85 9.77 -4.91
CA THR A 8 -31.94 9.51 -6.03
C THR A 8 -31.47 8.04 -6.01
N LYS A 9 -31.29 7.43 -7.19
CA LYS A 9 -30.97 6.00 -7.41
C LYS A 9 -29.67 5.49 -6.75
N TRP A 10 -28.82 6.36 -6.21
CA TRP A 10 -27.54 6.00 -5.61
C TRP A 10 -27.68 5.35 -4.23
N GLY A 11 -28.54 5.87 -3.35
CA GLY A 11 -28.69 5.37 -1.98
C GLY A 11 -29.42 4.02 -1.84
N GLN A 12 -30.06 3.51 -2.90
CA GLN A 12 -30.83 2.26 -2.86
C GLN A 12 -30.05 1.00 -3.29
N HIS A 13 -28.82 1.13 -3.80
CA HIS A 13 -28.10 0.02 -4.43
C HIS A 13 -26.67 -0.23 -3.95
N MET A 14 -26.17 0.50 -2.97
CA MET A 14 -24.84 0.23 -2.40
C MET A 14 -24.98 -0.56 -1.09
N ASP A 15 -25.30 -1.85 -1.21
CA ASP A 15 -25.09 -2.80 -0.11
C ASP A 15 -23.59 -3.12 -0.06
N LEU A 16 -22.87 -2.46 0.86
CA LEU A 16 -21.44 -2.69 1.08
C LEU A 16 -21.25 -3.86 2.05
N SER A 17 -21.68 -5.05 1.63
CA SER A 17 -21.27 -6.28 2.28
C SER A 17 -19.82 -6.60 1.89
N LEU A 18 -18.88 -6.06 2.65
CA LEU A 18 -17.45 -6.34 2.50
C LEU A 18 -17.10 -7.73 3.04
N ASP A 19 -16.27 -8.46 2.31
CA ASP A 19 -15.64 -9.66 2.86
C ASP A 19 -14.59 -9.29 3.92
N LYS A 20 -14.26 -10.24 4.80
CA LYS A 20 -13.33 -10.01 5.91
C LYS A 20 -11.94 -9.57 5.45
N GLU A 21 -11.43 -10.10 4.34
CA GLU A 21 -10.09 -9.75 3.85
C GLU A 21 -10.08 -8.29 3.37
N THR A 22 -11.13 -7.87 2.67
CA THR A 22 -11.33 -6.47 2.27
C THR A 22 -11.43 -5.54 3.48
N THR A 23 -12.24 -5.89 4.49
CA THR A 23 -12.35 -5.09 5.72
C THR A 23 -10.99 -5.00 6.44
N GLY A 24 -10.30 -6.12 6.59
CA GLY A 24 -8.96 -6.18 7.19
C GLY A 24 -7.94 -5.32 6.45
N ALA A 25 -7.98 -5.29 5.12
CA ALA A 25 -7.11 -4.47 4.30
C ALA A 25 -7.33 -2.97 4.57
N TRP A 26 -8.59 -2.54 4.62
CA TRP A 26 -8.94 -1.15 4.95
C TRP A 26 -8.54 -0.77 6.36
N ILE A 27 -8.70 -1.66 7.35
CA ILE A 27 -8.25 -1.42 8.73
C ILE A 27 -6.74 -1.17 8.77
N ILE A 28 -5.95 -2.03 8.13
CA ILE A 28 -4.49 -1.87 8.10
C ILE A 28 -4.10 -0.58 7.37
N HIS A 29 -4.71 -0.29 6.23
CA HIS A 29 -4.45 0.92 5.45
C HIS A 29 -4.76 2.18 6.29
N HIS A 30 -5.95 2.25 6.91
CA HIS A 30 -6.35 3.41 7.73
C HIS A 30 -5.54 3.54 9.01
N SER A 31 -5.16 2.45 9.67
CA SER A 31 -4.28 2.49 10.85
C SER A 31 -2.94 3.17 10.57
N ARG A 32 -2.38 3.06 9.36
CA ARG A 32 -1.15 3.77 8.97
C ARG A 32 -1.36 5.27 8.84
N LYS A 33 -2.50 5.66 8.25
CA LYS A 33 -2.89 7.07 8.13
C LYS A 33 -3.12 7.68 9.51
N ILE A 34 -3.80 6.94 10.39
CA ILE A 34 -3.99 7.28 11.80
C ILE A 34 -2.67 7.50 12.51
N ALA A 35 -1.70 6.59 12.36
CA ALA A 35 -0.38 6.70 13.00
C ALA A 35 0.43 7.93 12.57
N SER A 36 0.07 8.58 11.46
CA SER A 36 0.72 9.79 10.97
C SER A 36 0.09 11.08 11.48
N ASP A 37 -1.03 10.99 12.19
CA ASP A 37 -1.78 12.13 12.76
C ASP A 37 -1.78 12.05 14.30
N THR A 38 -1.63 13.19 14.97
CA THR A 38 -1.49 13.25 16.43
C THR A 38 -2.77 12.89 17.18
N ALA A 39 -3.94 13.24 16.66
CA ALA A 39 -5.24 13.09 17.33
C ALA A 39 -6.02 11.86 16.84
N ALA A 40 -5.79 11.44 15.59
CA ALA A 40 -6.50 10.33 14.96
C ALA A 40 -6.48 9.00 15.75
N PRO A 41 -5.40 8.62 16.47
CA PRO A 41 -5.40 7.37 17.25
C PRO A 41 -6.47 7.34 18.34
N ALA A 42 -6.82 8.49 18.92
CA ALA A 42 -7.89 8.59 19.90
C ALA A 42 -9.28 8.63 19.23
N GLU A 43 -9.39 9.27 18.07
CA GLU A 43 -10.64 9.40 17.30
C GLU A 43 -11.08 8.08 16.66
N TYR A 44 -10.12 7.26 16.20
CA TYR A 44 -10.32 5.99 15.48
C TYR A 44 -9.62 4.83 16.20
N SER A 45 -9.86 4.75 17.52
CA SER A 45 -9.13 3.84 18.42
C SER A 45 -9.28 2.35 18.11
N VAL A 46 -10.42 1.91 17.56
CA VAL A 46 -10.64 0.51 17.23
C VAL A 46 -9.94 0.14 15.92
N ILE A 47 -9.93 1.04 14.92
CA ILE A 47 -9.11 0.88 13.72
C ILE A 47 -7.62 0.86 14.10
N ASP A 48 -7.19 1.77 15.00
CA ASP A 48 -5.81 1.84 15.46
C ASP A 48 -5.38 0.54 16.16
N GLU A 49 -6.18 0.05 17.11
CA GLU A 49 -5.90 -1.19 17.84
C GLU A 49 -5.83 -2.41 16.90
N ALA A 50 -6.86 -2.61 16.08
CA ALA A 50 -6.92 -3.74 15.16
C ALA A 50 -5.78 -3.68 14.13
N GLY A 51 -5.47 -2.50 13.61
CA GLY A 51 -4.40 -2.28 12.66
C GLY A 51 -3.01 -2.48 13.26
N LYS A 52 -2.74 -1.99 14.47
CA LYS A 52 -1.46 -2.21 15.18
C LYS A 52 -1.25 -3.68 15.52
N ALA A 53 -2.28 -4.38 16.00
CA ALA A 53 -2.22 -5.82 16.27
C ALA A 53 -1.90 -6.61 15.01
N ALA A 54 -2.57 -6.30 13.90
CA ALA A 54 -2.33 -6.93 12.61
C ALA A 54 -0.91 -6.66 12.09
N GLN A 55 -0.45 -5.40 12.13
CA GLN A 55 0.89 -5.02 11.68
C GLN A 55 1.99 -5.71 12.49
N LEU A 56 1.81 -5.85 13.81
CA LEU A 56 2.73 -6.56 14.67
C LEU A 56 2.80 -8.04 14.29
N LEU A 57 1.64 -8.69 14.16
CA LEU A 57 1.54 -10.10 13.77
C LEU A 57 2.19 -10.38 12.41
N MET A 58 1.97 -9.51 11.43
CA MET A 58 2.59 -9.66 10.11
C MET A 58 4.12 -9.61 10.13
N ARG A 59 4.72 -8.86 11.06
CA ARG A 59 6.18 -8.76 11.22
C ARG A 59 6.77 -9.89 12.05
N PHE A 60 5.98 -10.42 12.97
CA PHE A 60 6.34 -11.59 13.74
C PHE A 60 6.42 -12.84 12.86
N GLY A 61 5.49 -13.00 11.91
CA GLY A 61 5.45 -14.16 11.02
C GLY A 61 6.60 -14.24 10.02
N GLU A 62 7.10 -15.46 9.82
CA GLU A 62 7.88 -15.88 8.65
C GLU A 62 7.02 -16.76 7.74
N THR A 63 7.55 -17.21 6.60
CA THR A 63 6.84 -18.20 5.75
C THR A 63 6.55 -19.50 6.50
N GLN A 64 7.34 -19.82 7.54
CA GLN A 64 7.15 -20.96 8.44
C GLN A 64 6.91 -20.46 9.86
N GLU A 65 6.86 -21.37 10.84
CA GLU A 65 6.91 -20.99 12.25
C GLU A 65 8.18 -20.17 12.54
N SER A 66 8.02 -19.13 13.35
CA SER A 66 9.12 -18.29 13.83
C SER A 66 9.13 -18.27 15.35
N ASN A 67 10.35 -18.28 15.90
CA ASN A 67 10.61 -18.09 17.32
C ASN A 67 11.40 -16.80 17.48
N LEU A 68 10.86 -15.86 18.26
CA LEU A 68 11.43 -14.54 18.45
C LEU A 68 11.83 -14.34 19.90
N GLY A 69 13.08 -13.95 20.13
CA GLY A 69 13.51 -13.52 21.46
C GLY A 69 12.87 -12.18 21.84
N MET A 70 12.62 -11.94 23.13
CA MET A 70 11.95 -10.70 23.58
C MET A 70 12.66 -9.40 23.18
N GLN A 71 13.98 -9.42 23.00
CA GLN A 71 14.71 -8.25 22.48
C GLN A 71 14.33 -7.93 21.02
N GLU A 72 14.16 -8.96 20.20
CA GLU A 72 13.73 -8.82 18.81
C GLU A 72 12.27 -8.35 18.75
N VAL A 73 11.40 -8.94 19.59
CA VAL A 73 10.00 -8.53 19.73
C VAL A 73 9.90 -7.05 20.09
N ALA A 74 10.69 -6.58 21.06
CA ALA A 74 10.72 -5.17 21.45
C ALA A 74 11.24 -4.26 20.31
N ALA A 75 12.24 -4.71 19.55
CA ALA A 75 12.73 -3.98 18.38
C ALA A 75 11.67 -3.86 17.27
N ILE A 76 10.93 -4.94 17.00
CA ILE A 76 9.82 -4.95 16.04
C ILE A 76 8.71 -4.00 16.49
N ALA A 77 8.36 -4.03 17.79
CA ALA A 77 7.35 -3.13 18.35
C ALA A 77 7.72 -1.66 18.15
N MET A 78 8.97 -1.28 18.45
CA MET A 78 9.45 0.09 18.20
C MET A 78 9.39 0.45 16.71
N ALA A 79 9.75 -0.47 15.81
CA ALA A 79 9.70 -0.25 14.37
C ALA A 79 8.26 -0.10 13.82
N THR A 80 7.25 -0.59 14.56
CA THR A 80 5.82 -0.36 14.30
C THR A 80 5.24 0.88 15.00
N GLY A 81 6.08 1.66 15.69
CA GLY A 81 5.62 2.83 16.44
C GLY A 81 4.95 2.50 17.78
N LEU A 82 5.07 1.27 18.27
CA LEU A 82 4.56 0.85 19.58
C LEU A 82 5.61 1.09 20.66
N ASN A 83 5.17 1.55 21.82
CA ASN A 83 6.01 1.60 23.00
C ASN A 83 6.18 0.19 23.61
N PRO A 84 7.39 -0.38 23.68
CA PRO A 84 7.61 -1.74 24.19
C PRO A 84 7.23 -1.94 25.66
N ARG A 85 7.20 -0.86 26.45
CA ARG A 85 6.91 -0.94 27.89
C ARG A 85 5.42 -0.87 28.19
N VAL A 86 4.68 0.00 27.49
CA VAL A 86 3.28 0.29 27.85
C VAL A 86 2.26 -0.29 26.87
N GLU A 87 2.57 -0.34 25.58
CA GLU A 87 1.61 -0.80 24.55
C GLU A 87 1.84 -2.27 24.19
N LEU A 88 3.10 -2.68 24.01
CA LEU A 88 3.41 -4.04 23.56
C LEU A 88 2.76 -5.16 24.41
N PRO A 89 2.76 -5.11 25.77
CA PRO A 89 2.14 -6.16 26.56
C PRO A 89 0.66 -6.38 26.23
N HIS A 90 -0.09 -5.31 25.96
CA HIS A 90 -1.50 -5.38 25.56
C HIS A 90 -1.66 -6.14 24.24
N TYR A 91 -0.88 -5.77 23.22
CA TYR A 91 -0.95 -6.43 21.92
C TYR A 91 -0.52 -7.91 21.96
N LEU A 92 0.48 -8.25 22.79
CA LEU A 92 0.88 -9.63 22.98
C LEU A 92 -0.25 -10.47 23.62
N GLU A 93 -0.89 -9.95 24.66
CA GLU A 93 -2.03 -10.63 25.29
C GLU A 93 -3.22 -10.74 24.33
N LEU A 94 -3.52 -9.70 23.55
CA LEU A 94 -4.57 -9.73 22.53
C LEU A 94 -4.32 -10.82 21.48
N LEU A 95 -3.10 -10.91 20.95
CA LEU A 95 -2.72 -11.92 19.96
C LEU A 95 -2.69 -13.34 20.56
N LYS A 96 -2.23 -13.48 21.80
CA LYS A 96 -2.21 -14.76 22.54
C LYS A 96 -3.62 -15.27 22.84
N ALA A 97 -4.52 -14.40 23.31
CA ALA A 97 -5.92 -14.74 23.57
C ALA A 97 -6.62 -15.29 22.31
N ARG A 98 -6.19 -14.82 21.13
CA ARG A 98 -6.66 -15.30 19.82
C ARG A 98 -5.88 -16.49 19.28
N ARG A 99 -4.92 -17.03 20.03
CA ARG A 99 -4.06 -18.18 19.67
C ARG A 99 -3.24 -17.96 18.40
N LEU A 100 -2.84 -16.72 18.15
CA LEU A 100 -2.01 -16.35 17.00
C LEU A 100 -0.52 -16.41 17.33
N ILE A 101 -0.21 -16.28 18.61
CA ILE A 101 1.12 -16.46 19.18
C ILE A 101 1.01 -17.29 20.47
N ASP A 102 2.12 -17.92 20.85
CA ASP A 102 2.33 -18.41 22.20
C ASP A 102 3.53 -17.71 22.85
N ILE A 103 3.47 -17.53 24.16
CA ILE A 103 4.50 -16.83 24.94
C ILE A 103 5.06 -17.83 25.95
N GLY A 104 6.30 -18.26 25.72
CA GLY A 104 6.99 -19.25 26.54
C GLY A 104 8.37 -18.74 26.97
N GLY A 105 8.63 -18.69 28.28
CA GLY A 105 9.91 -18.22 28.80
C GLY A 105 10.24 -16.80 28.37
N ASN A 106 11.33 -16.63 27.60
CA ASN A 106 11.78 -15.35 27.05
C ASN A 106 11.65 -15.27 25.52
N GLU A 107 10.73 -16.05 24.96
CA GLU A 107 10.50 -16.17 23.52
C GLU A 107 9.00 -16.12 23.18
N ILE A 108 8.71 -15.73 21.95
CA ILE A 108 7.38 -15.78 21.35
C ILE A 108 7.44 -16.75 20.17
N GLN A 109 6.56 -17.74 20.18
CA GLN A 109 6.34 -18.62 19.04
C GLN A 109 5.17 -18.07 18.23
N VAL A 110 5.38 -17.95 16.92
CA VAL A 110 4.37 -17.46 15.98
C VAL A 110 3.96 -18.62 15.10
N ILE A 111 2.68 -18.98 15.17
CA ILE A 111 2.14 -20.10 14.38
C ILE A 111 1.95 -19.59 12.95
N GLY A 112 2.65 -20.17 11.97
CA GLY A 112 2.73 -19.69 10.58
C GLY A 112 1.50 -18.93 10.09
N VAL A 113 1.59 -17.60 10.07
CA VAL A 113 0.46 -16.72 9.75
C VAL A 113 0.56 -16.28 8.30
N THR A 114 -0.45 -16.62 7.50
CA THR A 114 -0.57 -16.09 6.14
C THR A 114 -1.15 -14.68 6.17
N THR A 115 -0.84 -13.83 5.19
CA THR A 115 -1.42 -12.49 5.11
C THR A 115 -2.94 -12.48 5.07
N ARG A 116 -3.56 -13.45 4.38
CA ARG A 116 -5.04 -13.59 4.35
C ARG A 116 -5.61 -13.86 5.74
N ALA A 117 -4.92 -14.69 6.54
CA ALA A 117 -5.29 -14.93 7.93
C ALA A 117 -5.13 -13.66 8.76
N VAL A 118 -4.02 -12.91 8.63
CA VAL A 118 -3.86 -11.62 9.35
C VAL A 118 -5.00 -10.66 9.02
N LEU A 119 -5.36 -10.48 7.75
CA LEU A 119 -6.44 -9.57 7.35
C LEU A 119 -7.78 -9.99 7.96
N SER A 120 -8.07 -11.30 7.94
CA SER A 120 -9.26 -11.83 8.57
C SER A 120 -9.26 -11.59 10.08
N HIS A 121 -8.12 -11.77 10.75
CA HIS A 121 -7.97 -11.49 12.18
C HIS A 121 -8.08 -10.00 12.50
N ALA A 122 -7.59 -9.10 11.64
CA ALA A 122 -7.76 -7.67 11.80
C ALA A 122 -9.26 -7.29 11.77
N ALA A 123 -10.01 -7.85 10.81
CA ALA A 123 -11.45 -7.65 10.73
C ALA A 123 -12.19 -8.22 11.96
N ASP A 124 -11.76 -9.39 12.47
CA ASP A 124 -12.34 -9.97 13.68
C ASP A 124 -12.04 -9.13 14.92
N ILE A 125 -10.79 -8.64 15.10
CA ILE A 125 -10.43 -7.73 16.19
C ILE A 125 -11.29 -6.46 16.14
N PHE A 126 -11.36 -5.84 14.97
CA PHE A 126 -12.15 -4.64 14.75
C PHE A 126 -13.63 -4.86 15.10
N LYS A 127 -14.22 -5.96 14.62
CA LYS A 127 -15.63 -6.30 14.88
C LYS A 127 -15.89 -6.59 16.36
N ASP A 128 -15.03 -7.36 17.01
CA ASP A 128 -15.18 -7.77 18.40
C ASP A 128 -15.05 -6.58 19.36
N ALA A 129 -14.26 -5.57 18.98
CA ALA A 129 -14.10 -4.31 19.71
C ALA A 129 -15.27 -3.32 19.52
N GLN A 130 -16.31 -3.69 18.77
CA GLN A 130 -17.55 -2.94 18.60
C GLN A 130 -17.32 -1.49 18.11
N PRO A 131 -16.88 -1.31 16.86
CA PRO A 131 -16.41 -0.05 16.36
C PRO A 131 -17.55 0.95 16.19
N GLY A 132 -17.27 2.22 16.46
CA GLY A 132 -18.25 3.29 16.35
C GLY A 132 -18.66 3.57 14.90
N THR A 133 -19.76 4.31 14.75
CA THR A 133 -20.29 4.70 13.43
C THR A 133 -19.25 5.38 12.53
N HIS A 134 -18.39 6.24 13.10
CA HIS A 134 -17.37 6.96 12.32
C HIS A 134 -16.28 6.03 11.78
N GLU A 135 -15.90 5.01 12.54
CA GLU A 135 -14.89 4.03 12.12
C GLU A 135 -15.45 3.11 11.04
N GLN A 136 -16.71 2.68 11.17
CA GLN A 136 -17.38 1.93 10.12
C GLN A 136 -17.53 2.76 8.83
N ALA A 137 -17.87 4.05 8.95
CA ALA A 137 -17.94 4.97 7.83
C ALA A 137 -16.58 5.18 7.16
N ALA A 138 -15.47 5.19 7.92
CA ALA A 138 -14.11 5.29 7.39
C ALA A 138 -13.79 4.12 6.45
N ILE A 139 -14.10 2.88 6.87
CA ILE A 139 -13.91 1.69 6.02
C ILE A 139 -14.74 1.77 4.73
N ALA A 140 -16.00 2.16 4.83
CA ALA A 140 -16.87 2.24 3.66
C ALA A 140 -16.49 3.37 2.70
N ILE A 141 -16.13 4.56 3.20
CA ILE A 141 -15.70 5.67 2.34
C ILE A 141 -14.40 5.29 1.61
N GLY A 142 -13.50 4.58 2.28
CA GLY A 142 -12.30 3.98 1.67
C GLY A 142 -12.68 3.05 0.51
N GLU A 143 -13.59 2.11 0.73
CA GLU A 143 -14.03 1.19 -0.32
C GLU A 143 -14.59 1.93 -1.54
N ILE A 144 -15.59 2.79 -1.35
CA ILE A 144 -16.30 3.39 -2.48
C ILE A 144 -15.40 4.32 -3.28
N SER A 145 -14.51 5.05 -2.60
CA SER A 145 -13.56 5.98 -3.21
C SER A 145 -12.39 5.27 -3.91
N SER A 146 -12.18 3.97 -3.64
CA SER A 146 -11.24 3.12 -4.38
C SER A 146 -11.82 2.57 -5.69
N GLN A 147 -13.15 2.44 -5.78
CA GLN A 147 -13.81 1.89 -6.97
C GLN A 147 -13.83 2.90 -8.11
N ALA A 148 -14.25 4.12 -7.83
CA ALA A 148 -14.24 5.24 -8.77
C ALA A 148 -14.25 6.57 -8.00
N PRO A 149 -13.82 7.70 -8.61
CA PRO A 149 -14.01 8.99 -7.99
C PRO A 149 -15.50 9.30 -7.79
N VAL A 150 -15.87 9.74 -6.60
CA VAL A 150 -17.24 10.04 -6.17
C VAL A 150 -17.39 11.55 -6.00
N SER A 151 -18.52 12.16 -6.37
CA SER A 151 -18.74 13.57 -6.06
C SER A 151 -18.86 13.77 -4.54
N LEU A 152 -18.41 14.93 -4.05
CA LEU A 152 -18.52 15.29 -2.63
C LEU A 152 -19.97 15.16 -2.12
N THR A 153 -20.94 15.64 -2.90
CA THR A 153 -22.37 15.54 -2.56
C THR A 153 -22.83 14.09 -2.40
N ASN A 154 -22.50 13.21 -3.34
CA ASN A 154 -22.92 11.80 -3.28
C ASN A 154 -22.26 11.08 -2.11
N ALA A 155 -21.00 11.39 -1.81
CA ALA A 155 -20.30 10.83 -0.67
C ALA A 155 -20.95 11.25 0.66
N LYS A 156 -21.32 12.53 0.80
CA LYS A 156 -22.03 13.04 1.98
C LYS A 156 -23.41 12.39 2.16
N GLU A 157 -24.19 12.31 1.07
CA GLU A 157 -25.49 11.64 1.06
C GLU A 157 -25.35 10.17 1.48
N PHE A 158 -24.41 9.44 0.87
CA PHE A 158 -24.14 8.05 1.20
C PHE A 158 -23.79 7.85 2.68
N VAL A 159 -22.86 8.65 3.23
CA VAL A 159 -22.44 8.52 4.63
C VAL A 159 -23.60 8.88 5.56
N GLY A 160 -24.27 10.01 5.34
CA GLY A 160 -25.40 10.44 6.16
C GLY A 160 -26.54 9.42 6.20
N ASP A 161 -26.92 8.89 5.04
CA ASP A 161 -28.02 7.94 4.93
C ASP A 161 -27.68 6.55 5.47
N THR A 162 -26.47 6.05 5.20
CA THR A 162 -26.05 4.69 5.61
C THR A 162 -25.79 4.62 7.11
N TYR A 163 -25.08 5.63 7.63
CA TYR A 163 -24.59 5.64 9.02
C TYR A 163 -25.45 6.47 9.96
N LYS A 164 -26.56 7.05 9.46
CA LYS A 164 -27.51 7.86 10.22
C LYS A 164 -26.86 9.03 10.95
N MET A 165 -25.88 9.65 10.29
CA MET A 165 -25.14 10.80 10.79
C MET A 165 -25.87 12.10 10.45
N LYS A 166 -25.81 13.10 11.34
CA LYS A 166 -26.35 14.44 11.04
C LYS A 166 -25.47 15.13 10.01
N SER A 167 -26.02 16.07 9.26
CA SER A 167 -25.26 16.78 8.21
C SER A 167 -23.97 17.43 8.72
N SER A 168 -23.99 18.03 9.92
CA SER A 168 -22.79 18.59 10.55
C SER A 168 -21.71 17.53 10.79
N ASP A 169 -22.12 16.37 11.30
CA ASP A 169 -21.23 15.27 11.64
C ASP A 169 -20.66 14.64 10.36
N VAL A 170 -21.45 14.59 9.28
CA VAL A 170 -21.00 14.14 7.95
C VAL A 170 -19.95 15.11 7.38
N ASP A 171 -20.19 16.43 7.48
CA ASP A 171 -19.24 17.44 7.01
C ASP A 171 -17.92 17.35 7.76
N ASP A 172 -17.98 17.20 9.08
CA ASP A 172 -16.81 17.02 9.94
C ASP A 172 -16.08 15.71 9.63
N PHE A 173 -16.81 14.60 9.47
CA PHE A 173 -16.24 13.30 9.11
C PHE A 173 -15.51 13.33 7.76
N ILE A 174 -16.12 13.90 6.72
CA ILE A 174 -15.50 13.95 5.37
C ILE A 174 -14.25 14.83 5.39
N ARG A 175 -14.31 15.99 6.07
CA ARG A 175 -13.14 16.86 6.24
C ARG A 175 -12.03 16.11 6.98
N ARG A 176 -12.36 15.49 8.11
CA ARG A 176 -11.38 14.78 8.93
C ARG A 176 -10.79 13.56 8.22
N SER A 177 -11.60 12.83 7.46
CA SER A 177 -11.15 11.72 6.62
C SER A 177 -10.14 12.16 5.56
N ALA A 178 -10.30 13.36 5.01
CA ALA A 178 -9.34 13.94 4.05
C ALA A 178 -8.06 14.43 4.74
N GLU A 179 -8.16 15.04 5.93
CA GLU A 179 -7.01 15.49 6.72
C GLU A 179 -6.11 14.34 7.15
N ILE A 180 -6.71 13.24 7.65
CA ILE A 180 -5.99 12.02 8.04
C ILE A 180 -5.45 11.29 6.80
N GLY A 181 -6.10 11.42 5.65
CA GLY A 181 -5.71 10.78 4.40
C GLY A 181 -6.37 9.42 4.15
N PHE A 182 -7.55 9.16 4.72
CA PHE A 182 -8.38 8.02 4.30
C PHE A 182 -8.91 8.19 2.88
N ILE A 183 -9.13 9.46 2.50
CA ILE A 183 -9.54 9.90 1.17
C ILE A 183 -8.74 11.12 0.75
N ASP A 184 -8.69 11.34 -0.56
CA ASP A 184 -8.19 12.53 -1.21
C ASP A 184 -9.35 13.35 -1.80
N GLN A 185 -9.11 14.63 -2.02
CA GLN A 185 -10.05 15.55 -2.64
C GLN A 185 -9.38 16.30 -3.79
N GLU A 186 -10.06 16.42 -4.93
CA GLU A 186 -9.63 17.24 -6.06
C GLU A 186 -10.81 18.07 -6.59
N GLY A 187 -10.62 19.38 -6.71
CA GLY A 187 -11.65 20.33 -7.14
C GLY A 187 -11.44 21.72 -6.53
N ASP A 188 -12.06 22.71 -7.15
CA ASP A 188 -11.98 24.12 -6.74
C ASP A 188 -13.22 24.57 -5.94
N ASP A 189 -14.32 23.81 -6.01
CA ASP A 189 -15.58 24.11 -5.33
C ASP A 189 -16.35 22.83 -4.94
N PRO A 190 -17.28 22.88 -3.96
CA PRO A 190 -18.01 21.70 -3.53
C PRO A 190 -18.82 20.98 -4.62
N SER A 191 -19.25 21.68 -5.67
CA SER A 191 -20.04 21.11 -6.77
C SER A 191 -19.18 20.35 -7.79
N ASN A 192 -17.89 20.69 -7.89
CA ASN A 192 -16.93 20.01 -8.77
C ASN A 192 -15.94 19.11 -8.01
N THR A 193 -15.95 19.11 -6.68
CA THR A 193 -15.04 18.31 -5.87
C THR A 193 -15.32 16.81 -6.00
N LEU A 194 -14.28 16.07 -6.34
CA LEU A 194 -14.25 14.61 -6.38
C LEU A 194 -13.47 14.06 -5.19
N ILE A 195 -14.04 13.03 -4.56
CA ILE A 195 -13.42 12.21 -3.53
C ILE A 195 -12.93 10.91 -4.17
N PHE A 196 -11.70 10.53 -3.85
CA PHE A 196 -11.07 9.29 -4.27
C PHE A 196 -10.06 8.86 -3.20
N ASN A 197 -9.28 7.80 -3.42
CA ASN A 197 -8.16 7.51 -2.54
C ASN A 197 -6.98 6.88 -3.28
N GLY A 198 -5.91 6.60 -2.52
CA GLY A 198 -4.70 5.96 -2.99
C GLY A 198 -4.92 4.62 -3.71
N ASN A 199 -6.05 3.95 -3.50
CA ASN A 199 -6.33 2.62 -4.04
C ASN A 199 -7.10 2.64 -5.37
N LEU A 200 -7.34 3.83 -5.96
CA LEU A 200 -8.18 4.00 -7.14
C LEU A 200 -7.80 3.12 -8.34
N PHE A 201 -6.51 2.97 -8.65
CA PHE A 201 -6.07 2.15 -9.79
C PHE A 201 -5.84 0.67 -9.44
N LYS A 202 -6.06 0.28 -8.18
CA LYS A 202 -5.85 -1.12 -7.75
C LYS A 202 -7.00 -2.02 -8.22
N LYS A 203 -8.24 -1.50 -8.28
CA LYS A 203 -9.39 -2.19 -8.89
C LYS A 203 -9.56 -1.80 -10.35
N ASP A 204 -9.88 -2.75 -11.23
CA ASP A 204 -10.13 -2.52 -12.67
C ASP A 204 -9.02 -1.73 -13.39
N SER A 205 -7.76 -1.95 -12.99
CA SER A 205 -6.59 -1.20 -13.45
C SER A 205 -6.52 -1.12 -14.98
N VAL A 206 -6.75 -2.23 -15.68
CA VAL A 206 -6.74 -2.31 -17.14
C VAL A 206 -7.81 -1.39 -17.75
N ALA A 207 -9.05 -1.45 -17.26
CA ALA A 207 -10.13 -0.64 -17.79
C ALA A 207 -9.93 0.85 -17.47
N LYS A 208 -9.43 1.17 -16.27
CA LYS A 208 -9.11 2.55 -15.86
C LYS A 208 -7.96 3.12 -16.66
N SER A 209 -6.86 2.39 -16.82
CA SER A 209 -5.73 2.78 -17.66
C SER A 209 -6.15 2.99 -19.12
N ALA A 210 -7.02 2.14 -19.66
CA ALA A 210 -7.55 2.32 -21.02
C ALA A 210 -8.38 3.61 -21.16
N ARG A 211 -9.23 3.91 -20.16
CA ARG A 211 -9.98 5.18 -20.12
C ARG A 211 -9.07 6.39 -20.07
N VAL A 212 -8.04 6.37 -19.20
CA VAL A 212 -7.05 7.46 -19.16
C VAL A 212 -6.36 7.59 -20.51
N LEU A 213 -5.85 6.50 -21.07
CA LEU A 213 -5.18 6.52 -22.36
C LEU A 213 -6.06 7.17 -23.43
N SER A 214 -7.34 6.79 -23.49
CA SER A 214 -8.30 7.38 -24.46
C SER A 214 -8.59 8.87 -24.25
N SER A 215 -8.31 9.43 -23.07
CA SER A 215 -8.48 10.86 -22.76
C SER A 215 -7.26 11.72 -23.09
N LEU A 216 -6.12 11.10 -23.39
CA LEU A 216 -4.87 11.80 -23.71
C LEU A 216 -4.81 12.18 -25.19
N SER A 217 -3.97 13.15 -25.53
CA SER A 217 -3.65 13.47 -26.93
C SER A 217 -2.87 12.33 -27.61
N THR A 218 -2.86 12.28 -28.94
CA THR A 218 -2.16 11.23 -29.70
C THR A 218 -0.67 11.12 -29.35
N SER A 219 -0.01 12.25 -29.09
CA SER A 219 1.40 12.28 -28.68
C SER A 219 1.58 11.65 -27.30
N GLU A 220 0.80 12.10 -26.32
CA GLU A 220 0.83 11.57 -24.95
C GLU A 220 0.47 10.07 -24.90
N GLN A 221 -0.50 9.64 -25.71
CA GLN A 221 -0.85 8.22 -25.86
C GLN A 221 0.34 7.40 -26.33
N SER A 222 1.07 7.88 -27.34
CA SER A 222 2.22 7.18 -27.90
C SER A 222 3.34 7.03 -26.86
N SER A 223 3.67 8.10 -26.12
CA SER A 223 4.66 8.04 -25.05
C SER A 223 4.24 7.12 -23.89
N LEU A 224 2.96 7.17 -23.48
CA LEU A 224 2.45 6.29 -22.42
C LEU A 224 2.46 4.81 -22.84
N LEU A 225 2.13 4.50 -24.10
CA LEU A 225 2.20 3.14 -24.61
C LEU A 225 3.63 2.60 -24.60
N SER A 226 4.60 3.40 -25.04
CA SER A 226 6.02 3.04 -25.02
C SER A 226 6.53 2.77 -23.59
N ILE A 227 6.21 3.66 -22.64
CA ILE A 227 6.54 3.44 -21.22
C ILE A 227 5.87 2.18 -20.66
N THR A 228 4.60 1.96 -21.00
CA THR A 228 3.86 0.78 -20.55
C THR A 228 4.50 -0.51 -21.08
N GLU A 229 4.97 -0.52 -22.32
CA GLU A 229 5.70 -1.65 -22.91
C GLU A 229 7.04 -1.90 -22.18
N LYS A 230 7.81 -0.84 -21.90
CA LYS A 230 9.06 -0.95 -21.12
C LYS A 230 8.82 -1.53 -19.73
N LEU A 231 7.78 -1.06 -19.04
CA LEU A 231 7.38 -1.57 -17.73
C LEU A 231 6.92 -3.03 -17.79
N LYS A 232 6.20 -3.44 -18.84
CA LYS A 232 5.81 -4.84 -19.05
C LYS A 232 7.01 -5.77 -19.26
N ASN A 233 8.08 -5.26 -19.87
CA ASN A 233 9.28 -6.05 -20.15
C ASN A 233 10.27 -6.08 -18.98
N ALA A 234 10.38 -4.98 -18.21
CA ALA A 234 11.38 -4.84 -17.16
C ALA A 234 10.82 -4.97 -15.73
N GLY A 235 9.49 -4.94 -15.55
CA GLY A 235 8.85 -4.84 -14.22
C GLY A 235 8.89 -3.44 -13.63
N CYS A 236 10.03 -2.78 -13.78
CA CYS A 236 10.38 -1.56 -13.07
C CYS A 236 11.43 -0.78 -13.85
N ILE A 237 11.27 0.55 -13.95
CA ILE A 237 12.25 1.43 -14.63
C ILE A 237 12.62 2.61 -13.72
N TYR A 238 13.83 3.14 -13.88
CA TYR A 238 14.24 4.35 -13.15
C TYR A 238 13.37 5.56 -13.54
N ALA A 239 12.95 6.36 -12.55
CA ALA A 239 11.96 7.41 -12.74
C ALA A 239 12.42 8.50 -13.71
N ASP A 240 13.70 8.89 -13.69
CA ASP A 240 14.23 9.91 -14.59
C ASP A 240 14.10 9.47 -16.07
N ASN A 241 14.27 8.18 -16.35
CA ASN A 241 14.07 7.66 -17.72
C ASN A 241 12.60 7.76 -18.14
N CYS A 242 11.67 7.54 -17.21
CA CYS A 242 10.24 7.67 -17.46
C CYS A 242 9.84 9.14 -17.69
N GLU A 243 10.37 10.06 -16.87
CA GLU A 243 10.11 11.49 -16.96
C GLU A 243 10.65 12.08 -18.26
N ASN A 244 11.87 11.69 -18.68
CA ASN A 244 12.48 12.17 -19.91
C ASN A 244 11.67 11.82 -21.17
N GLU A 245 10.96 10.68 -21.16
CA GLU A 245 10.17 10.22 -22.31
C GLU A 245 8.74 10.75 -22.33
N LEU A 246 8.12 10.88 -21.15
CA LEU A 246 6.76 11.44 -21.02
C LEU A 246 6.77 12.97 -21.05
N GLY A 247 7.88 13.58 -20.64
CA GLY A 247 7.94 14.98 -20.24
C GLY A 247 7.34 15.19 -18.84
N VAL A 248 7.86 16.21 -18.15
CA VAL A 248 7.43 16.58 -16.77
C VAL A 248 5.90 16.71 -16.64
N PRO A 249 5.18 17.42 -17.53
CA PRO A 249 3.74 17.63 -17.35
C PRO A 249 2.92 16.33 -17.37
N LEU A 250 3.21 15.44 -18.32
CA LEU A 250 2.50 14.16 -18.44
C LEU A 250 2.88 13.21 -17.31
N PHE A 251 4.17 13.15 -16.95
CA PHE A 251 4.62 12.30 -15.85
C PHE A 251 3.98 12.69 -14.51
N GLU A 252 3.96 13.99 -14.17
CA GLU A 252 3.28 14.47 -12.96
C GLU A 252 1.79 14.15 -12.95
N LYS A 253 1.12 14.35 -14.09
CA LYS A 253 -0.31 14.06 -14.27
C LYS A 253 -0.62 12.58 -14.05
N LEU A 254 0.13 11.69 -14.69
CA LEU A 254 -0.07 10.23 -14.57
C LEU A 254 0.29 9.70 -13.18
N LYS A 255 1.36 10.24 -12.58
CA LYS A 255 1.74 9.95 -11.20
C LYS A 255 0.64 10.38 -10.24
N ALA A 256 0.21 11.64 -10.26
CA ALA A 256 -0.80 12.17 -9.34
C ALA A 256 -2.13 11.42 -9.40
N ALA A 257 -2.57 11.01 -10.60
CA ALA A 257 -3.77 10.20 -10.78
C ALA A 257 -3.60 8.74 -10.32
N GLY A 258 -2.38 8.23 -10.18
CA GLY A 258 -2.08 6.84 -9.83
C GLY A 258 -2.04 5.88 -11.02
N VAL A 259 -1.89 6.39 -12.25
CA VAL A 259 -1.70 5.58 -13.46
C VAL A 259 -0.30 4.97 -13.49
N LEU A 260 0.68 5.71 -12.95
CA LEU A 260 2.04 5.25 -12.72
C LEU A 260 2.35 5.30 -11.23
N GLU A 261 2.95 4.24 -10.72
CA GLU A 261 3.34 4.12 -9.31
C GLU A 261 4.82 4.43 -9.16
N VAL A 262 5.18 5.31 -8.21
CA VAL A 262 6.57 5.68 -7.94
C VAL A 262 7.00 5.16 -6.58
N ASN A 263 8.02 4.33 -6.59
CA ASN A 263 8.60 3.63 -5.45
C ASN A 263 9.99 4.21 -5.19
N THR A 264 10.25 4.74 -4.00
CA THR A 264 11.56 5.35 -3.68
C THR A 264 12.29 4.53 -2.63
N VAL A 265 13.52 4.13 -2.97
CA VAL A 265 14.47 3.51 -2.05
C VAL A 265 15.56 4.51 -1.70
N SER A 266 15.86 4.62 -0.40
CA SER A 266 16.86 5.54 0.12
C SER A 266 18.07 4.75 0.61
N ASN A 267 19.26 5.20 0.26
CA ASN A 267 20.52 4.67 0.79
C ASN A 267 21.54 5.79 1.04
N GLU A 268 22.77 5.41 1.35
CA GLU A 268 23.89 6.33 1.60
C GLU A 268 24.19 7.29 0.43
N ARG A 269 23.69 7.01 -0.78
CA ARG A 269 23.88 7.81 -2.00
C ARG A 269 22.68 8.69 -2.34
N GLY A 270 21.64 8.68 -1.52
CA GLY A 270 20.42 9.48 -1.69
C GLY A 270 19.18 8.64 -1.98
N ASP A 271 18.14 9.35 -2.45
CA ASP A 271 16.84 8.79 -2.81
C ASP A 271 16.83 8.40 -4.29
N HIS A 272 16.41 7.17 -4.59
CA HIS A 272 16.33 6.63 -5.96
C HIS A 272 14.90 6.20 -6.23
N ALA A 273 14.26 6.84 -7.21
CA ALA A 273 12.86 6.63 -7.56
C ALA A 273 12.71 5.68 -8.75
N PHE A 274 11.74 4.78 -8.66
CA PHE A 274 11.46 3.77 -9.66
C PHE A 274 9.98 3.68 -9.97
N VAL A 275 9.63 3.47 -11.24
CA VAL A 275 8.25 3.44 -11.72
C VAL A 275 7.80 1.99 -11.93
N THR A 276 6.59 1.68 -11.46
CA THR A 276 5.87 0.43 -11.74
C THR A 276 4.47 0.73 -12.27
N LEU A 277 3.82 -0.27 -12.88
CA LEU A 277 2.38 -0.22 -13.17
C LEU A 277 1.59 -0.53 -11.88
N PRO A 278 0.43 0.12 -11.63
CA PRO A 278 -0.37 -0.11 -10.42
C PRO A 278 -0.81 -1.56 -10.27
N GLY A 279 -1.18 -2.22 -11.38
CA GLY A 279 -1.57 -3.62 -11.39
C GLY A 279 -0.43 -4.65 -11.36
N ALA A 280 0.83 -4.22 -11.22
CA ALA A 280 1.98 -5.12 -11.35
C ALA A 280 2.02 -6.20 -10.27
N PHE A 281 1.47 -5.95 -9.08
CA PHE A 281 1.63 -6.86 -7.92
C PHE A 281 0.41 -7.72 -7.61
N HIS A 282 -0.75 -7.49 -8.24
CA HIS A 282 -2.02 -8.02 -7.72
C HIS A 282 -3.00 -8.52 -8.80
N LYS A 283 -2.53 -8.97 -9.97
CA LYS A 283 -3.39 -9.31 -11.13
C LYS A 283 -4.55 -10.29 -10.80
N TYR A 284 -4.41 -11.13 -9.76
CA TYR A 284 -5.43 -12.11 -9.33
C TYR A 284 -5.65 -12.18 -7.78
N VAL A 285 -5.23 -11.17 -7.01
CA VAL A 285 -5.56 -11.08 -5.57
C VAL A 285 -6.53 -9.94 -5.36
N ASN A 286 -7.23 -9.95 -4.22
CA ASN A 286 -7.88 -8.75 -3.71
C ASN A 286 -6.87 -7.56 -3.75
N PRO A 287 -7.12 -6.56 -4.61
CA PRO A 287 -6.18 -5.48 -4.86
C PRO A 287 -5.99 -4.54 -3.66
N LEU A 288 -6.83 -4.65 -2.62
CA LEU A 288 -6.68 -3.90 -1.37
C LEU A 288 -5.58 -4.47 -0.46
N ILE A 289 -5.12 -5.71 -0.72
CA ILE A 289 -3.98 -6.33 -0.06
C ILE A 289 -2.66 -5.68 -0.50
N ASP A 290 -2.67 -4.73 -1.43
CA ASP A 290 -1.47 -4.12 -2.01
C ASP A 290 -0.58 -3.35 -1.04
N ASP A 291 -1.16 -2.84 0.03
CA ASP A 291 -0.45 -2.28 1.18
C ASP A 291 0.46 -3.31 1.88
N THR A 292 0.25 -4.61 1.63
CA THR A 292 1.13 -5.70 2.09
C THR A 292 2.18 -6.04 1.03
N PHE A 293 2.01 -5.62 -0.23
CA PHE A 293 2.99 -5.76 -1.29
C PHE A 293 4.10 -4.71 -1.23
N ASP A 294 4.04 -3.72 -0.32
CA ASP A 294 5.12 -2.74 -0.13
C ASP A 294 6.49 -3.40 0.08
N MET A 295 6.55 -4.56 0.73
CA MET A 295 7.78 -5.35 0.86
C MET A 295 8.33 -5.81 -0.49
N ALA A 296 7.45 -6.30 -1.36
CA ALA A 296 7.84 -6.73 -2.69
C ALA A 296 8.17 -5.55 -3.59
N LYS A 297 7.42 -4.45 -3.51
CA LYS A 297 7.73 -3.19 -4.20
C LYS A 297 9.12 -2.69 -3.79
N ALA A 298 9.40 -2.64 -2.49
CA ALA A 298 10.70 -2.26 -1.96
C ALA A 298 11.81 -3.23 -2.38
N LEU A 299 11.57 -4.55 -2.40
CA LEU A 299 12.54 -5.54 -2.89
C LEU A 299 12.82 -5.37 -4.38
N VAL A 300 11.78 -5.18 -5.21
CA VAL A 300 11.89 -4.91 -6.65
C VAL A 300 12.69 -3.62 -6.89
N SER A 301 12.42 -2.56 -6.14
CA SER A 301 13.16 -1.29 -6.24
C SER A 301 14.61 -1.43 -5.79
N ALA A 302 14.90 -2.14 -4.69
CA ALA A 302 16.26 -2.37 -4.20
C ALA A 302 17.09 -3.20 -5.18
N LEU A 303 16.51 -4.26 -5.77
CA LEU A 303 17.15 -5.06 -6.81
C LEU A 303 17.36 -4.26 -8.10
N SER A 304 16.36 -3.46 -8.50
CA SER A 304 16.46 -2.59 -9.68
C SER A 304 17.58 -1.57 -9.50
N TYR A 305 17.70 -0.98 -8.31
CA TYR A 305 18.81 -0.09 -7.95
C TYR A 305 20.16 -0.81 -8.03
N GLY A 306 20.26 -1.99 -7.42
CA GLY A 306 21.47 -2.81 -7.44
C GLY A 306 21.91 -3.22 -8.84
N MET A 307 20.98 -3.31 -9.80
CA MET A 307 21.28 -3.65 -11.19
C MET A 307 21.57 -2.43 -12.06
N GLN A 308 20.76 -1.38 -11.96
CA GLN A 308 20.79 -0.22 -12.86
C GLN A 308 21.78 0.86 -12.42
N LEU A 309 22.00 1.05 -11.12
CA LEU A 309 22.71 2.22 -10.58
C LEU A 309 23.93 1.89 -9.71
N ARG A 310 24.07 0.67 -9.18
CA ARG A 310 25.25 0.31 -8.38
C ARG A 310 26.52 0.16 -9.24
N PRO A 311 27.69 0.66 -8.79
CA PRO A 311 28.96 0.41 -9.47
C PRO A 311 29.40 -1.05 -9.36
N SER A 312 30.08 -1.56 -10.40
CA SER A 312 30.61 -2.95 -10.41
C SER A 312 31.53 -3.24 -9.21
N SER A 313 32.34 -2.27 -8.78
CA SER A 313 33.27 -2.40 -7.66
C SER A 313 32.59 -2.55 -6.29
N GLN A 314 31.27 -2.31 -6.20
CA GLN A 314 30.50 -2.39 -4.96
C GLN A 314 29.51 -3.56 -4.96
N GLY A 315 29.58 -4.45 -5.96
CA GLY A 315 28.69 -5.60 -6.06
C GLY A 315 27.42 -5.33 -6.86
N ARG A 316 27.53 -4.64 -8.00
CA ARG A 316 26.43 -4.49 -8.98
C ARG A 316 25.81 -5.85 -9.31
N ILE A 317 24.49 -5.92 -9.31
CA ILE A 317 23.72 -7.10 -9.68
C ILE A 317 23.84 -7.32 -11.18
N LEU A 318 24.22 -8.54 -11.57
CA LEU A 318 24.27 -8.96 -12.98
C LEU A 318 22.98 -9.63 -13.43
N SER A 319 22.31 -10.36 -12.52
CA SER A 319 21.07 -11.07 -12.80
C SER A 319 20.24 -11.14 -11.51
N PHE A 320 19.02 -10.60 -11.54
CA PHE A 320 18.09 -10.76 -10.44
C PHE A 320 17.57 -12.20 -10.35
N ASP A 321 17.51 -12.95 -11.45
CA ASP A 321 17.10 -14.36 -11.47
C ASP A 321 17.98 -15.19 -10.55
N TRP A 322 19.30 -15.07 -10.70
CA TRP A 322 20.25 -15.85 -9.89
C TRP A 322 20.14 -15.51 -8.40
N ILE A 323 19.95 -14.23 -8.08
CA ILE A 323 19.83 -13.78 -6.70
C ILE A 323 18.52 -14.28 -6.09
N LEU A 324 17.40 -14.02 -6.76
CA LEU A 324 16.08 -14.36 -6.25
C LEU A 324 15.85 -15.87 -6.23
N ASP A 325 16.24 -16.63 -7.26
CA ASP A 325 16.10 -18.09 -7.26
C ASP A 325 16.88 -18.73 -6.09
N ALA A 326 18.09 -18.23 -5.81
CA ALA A 326 18.89 -18.70 -4.68
C ALA A 326 18.26 -18.33 -3.32
N LEU A 327 17.80 -17.10 -3.17
CA LEU A 327 17.12 -16.62 -1.95
C LEU A 327 15.82 -17.38 -1.69
N ILE A 328 14.99 -17.58 -2.71
CA ILE A 328 13.74 -18.35 -2.66
C ILE A 328 14.01 -19.81 -2.31
N ALA A 329 15.13 -20.37 -2.78
CA ALA A 329 15.59 -21.71 -2.39
C ALA A 329 16.20 -21.77 -0.98
N GLY A 330 16.12 -20.69 -0.19
CA GLY A 330 16.60 -20.63 1.19
C GLY A 330 18.11 -20.45 1.33
N ARG A 331 18.83 -20.19 0.23
CA ARG A 331 20.29 -19.98 0.25
C ARG A 331 20.64 -18.56 0.69
N THR A 332 21.87 -18.42 1.18
CA THR A 332 22.46 -17.13 1.55
C THR A 332 23.30 -16.58 0.40
N ILE A 333 23.07 -15.32 0.01
CA ILE A 333 23.81 -14.61 -1.06
C ILE A 333 24.83 -13.64 -0.47
N GLY A 334 25.94 -13.41 -1.17
CA GLY A 334 27.04 -12.52 -0.76
C GLY A 334 28.36 -13.26 -0.49
N PRO A 335 29.38 -12.59 0.09
CA PRO A 335 29.32 -11.26 0.69
C PRO A 335 29.47 -10.12 -0.34
N ALA A 336 28.82 -8.99 -0.09
CA ALA A 336 29.02 -7.73 -0.83
C ALA A 336 28.72 -6.52 0.08
N SER A 337 29.35 -5.37 -0.17
CA SER A 337 29.08 -4.13 0.57
C SER A 337 27.70 -3.56 0.24
N ALA A 338 27.24 -3.65 -1.01
CA ALA A 338 25.90 -3.21 -1.42
C ALA A 338 24.78 -3.90 -0.62
N ILE A 339 24.96 -5.15 -0.19
CA ILE A 339 23.97 -5.86 0.63
C ILE A 339 23.71 -5.12 1.94
N GLY A 340 24.76 -4.65 2.61
CA GLY A 340 24.64 -3.92 3.87
C GLY A 340 24.14 -2.49 3.73
N ALA A 341 24.13 -1.94 2.52
CA ALA A 341 23.71 -0.56 2.26
C ALA A 341 22.27 -0.48 1.73
N ASP A 342 21.88 -1.38 0.82
CA ASP A 342 20.64 -1.26 0.04
C ASP A 342 19.44 -2.00 0.64
N TYR A 343 19.68 -2.95 1.56
CA TYR A 343 18.63 -3.86 2.05
C TYR A 343 18.26 -3.64 3.53
N ARG A 344 18.77 -2.58 4.17
CA ARG A 344 18.50 -2.29 5.59
C ARG A 344 17.03 -2.12 5.92
N VAL A 345 16.29 -1.43 5.05
CA VAL A 345 14.84 -1.27 5.24
C VAL A 345 14.15 -2.63 5.16
N LEU A 346 14.59 -3.51 4.25
CA LEU A 346 14.03 -4.87 4.10
C LEU A 346 14.37 -5.75 5.31
N GLU A 347 15.50 -5.50 5.97
CA GLU A 347 15.87 -6.14 7.23
C GLU A 347 14.99 -5.70 8.40
N GLN A 348 14.79 -4.39 8.59
CA GLN A 348 13.93 -3.84 9.65
C GLN A 348 12.50 -4.36 9.57
N ASN A 349 12.04 -4.66 8.37
CA ASN A 349 10.71 -5.20 8.10
C ASN A 349 10.71 -6.73 7.94
N ARG A 350 11.81 -7.40 8.31
CA ARG A 350 11.87 -8.87 8.39
C ARG A 350 11.62 -9.58 7.05
N VAL A 351 11.90 -8.93 5.92
CA VAL A 351 11.90 -9.56 4.59
C VAL A 351 13.20 -10.29 4.36
N ILE A 352 14.32 -9.67 4.75
CA ILE A 352 15.67 -10.17 4.57
C ILE A 352 16.38 -10.19 5.92
N GLN A 353 17.26 -11.15 6.14
CA GLN A 353 18.23 -11.12 7.24
C GLN A 353 19.59 -10.70 6.68
N LEU A 354 20.22 -9.68 7.26
CA LEU A 354 21.60 -9.35 6.94
C LEU A 354 22.53 -10.08 7.91
N LEU A 355 23.60 -10.65 7.37
CA LEU A 355 24.60 -11.40 8.11
C LEU A 355 25.95 -10.72 7.88
N PRO A 356 26.57 -10.12 8.90
CA PRO A 356 27.89 -9.52 8.77
C PRO A 356 28.92 -10.52 8.23
N ALA A 357 29.77 -10.04 7.33
CA ALA A 357 30.92 -10.77 6.81
C ALA A 357 32.20 -9.95 7.05
N ASN A 358 33.30 -10.37 6.46
CA ASN A 358 34.57 -9.66 6.55
C ASN A 358 34.53 -8.32 5.77
N SER A 359 35.42 -7.39 6.15
CA SER A 359 35.68 -6.16 5.42
C SER A 359 34.44 -5.27 5.17
N ASN A 360 33.57 -5.14 6.19
CA ASN A 360 32.32 -4.36 6.12
C ASN A 360 31.36 -4.83 5.01
N MET A 361 31.49 -6.09 4.57
CA MET A 361 30.56 -6.72 3.64
C MET A 361 29.49 -7.48 4.41
N PHE A 362 28.39 -7.76 3.73
CA PHE A 362 27.25 -8.46 4.29
C PHE A 362 26.81 -9.57 3.36
N ARG A 363 26.26 -10.63 3.95
CA ARG A 363 25.48 -11.65 3.28
C ARG A 363 24.00 -11.38 3.55
N MET A 364 23.11 -11.89 2.70
CA MET A 364 21.67 -11.81 2.92
C MET A 364 20.97 -13.15 2.73
N LYS A 365 19.90 -13.36 3.49
CA LYS A 365 18.99 -14.49 3.40
C LYS A 365 17.55 -13.99 3.37
N LEU A 366 16.67 -14.63 2.59
CA LEU A 366 15.25 -14.28 2.53
C LEU A 366 14.50 -14.96 3.68
N LEU A 367 13.69 -14.18 4.39
CA LEU A 367 12.85 -14.64 5.50
C LEU A 367 11.39 -14.86 5.06
N LYS A 368 10.94 -14.06 4.09
CA LYS A 368 9.59 -14.10 3.53
C LYS A 368 9.65 -14.55 2.08
N LYS A 369 9.57 -15.87 1.86
CA LYS A 369 9.73 -16.52 0.55
C LYS A 369 8.77 -15.94 -0.49
N GLU A 370 7.54 -15.70 -0.09
CA GLU A 370 6.47 -15.17 -0.93
C GLU A 370 6.79 -13.77 -1.49
N VAL A 371 7.53 -12.95 -0.74
CA VAL A 371 8.00 -11.63 -1.19
C VAL A 371 8.99 -11.78 -2.33
N GLY A 372 9.92 -12.73 -2.21
CA GLY A 372 10.91 -13.03 -3.24
C GLY A 372 10.26 -13.60 -4.51
N GLU A 373 9.30 -14.52 -4.35
CA GLU A 373 8.54 -15.09 -5.48
C GLU A 373 7.76 -14.00 -6.23
N LEU A 374 7.11 -13.07 -5.50
CA LEU A 374 6.40 -11.95 -6.11
C LEU A 374 7.35 -11.01 -6.85
N ALA A 375 8.46 -10.63 -6.22
CA ALA A 375 9.47 -9.76 -6.83
C ALA A 375 10.06 -10.38 -8.12
N LEU A 376 10.33 -11.69 -8.10
CA LEU A 376 10.83 -12.42 -9.27
C LEU A 376 9.84 -12.37 -10.44
N GLN A 377 8.55 -12.58 -10.17
CA GLN A 377 7.54 -12.53 -11.22
C GLN A 377 7.41 -11.13 -11.82
N VAL A 378 7.37 -10.09 -10.99
CA VAL A 378 7.29 -8.70 -11.45
C VAL A 378 8.50 -8.35 -12.33
N LEU A 379 9.71 -8.64 -11.86
CA LEU A 379 10.94 -8.35 -12.61
C LEU A 379 11.07 -9.15 -13.91
N LYS A 380 10.59 -10.41 -13.96
CA LYS A 380 10.63 -11.24 -15.18
C LYS A 380 9.55 -10.90 -16.21
N ARG A 381 8.35 -10.49 -15.76
CA ARG A 381 7.14 -10.50 -16.60
C ARG A 381 6.38 -9.17 -16.64
N GLY A 382 6.85 -8.15 -15.91
CA GLY A 382 6.13 -6.88 -15.81
C GLY A 382 4.95 -6.90 -14.85
N ASN A 383 4.57 -8.08 -14.37
CA ASN A 383 3.44 -8.31 -13.48
C ASN A 383 3.62 -9.65 -12.77
N ALA A 384 2.98 -9.77 -11.60
CA ALA A 384 2.85 -11.01 -10.87
C ALA A 384 1.43 -11.58 -10.95
N ASN A 385 1.37 -12.88 -11.17
CA ASN A 385 0.17 -13.69 -11.03
C ASN A 385 0.20 -14.32 -9.64
N ALA A 386 -0.68 -13.85 -8.77
CA ALA A 386 -0.71 -14.35 -7.40
C ALA A 386 -1.33 -15.75 -7.24
N GLU A 387 -2.02 -16.30 -8.24
CA GLU A 387 -2.37 -17.74 -8.21
C GLU A 387 -1.13 -18.65 -8.15
N ALA A 388 0.03 -18.16 -8.56
CA ALA A 388 1.31 -18.86 -8.41
C ALA A 388 1.95 -18.66 -7.03
N ILE A 389 1.32 -17.90 -6.12
CA ILE A 389 1.83 -17.54 -4.79
C ILE A 389 0.72 -17.82 -3.77
N ASN A 390 0.78 -18.97 -3.10
CA ASN A 390 -0.25 -19.40 -2.15
C ASN A 390 -0.39 -18.48 -0.92
N THR A 391 0.56 -17.55 -0.71
CA THR A 391 0.64 -16.67 0.46
C THR A 391 1.00 -15.25 0.01
N PRO A 392 0.17 -14.22 0.20
CA PRO A 392 0.58 -12.84 -0.07
C PRO A 392 1.71 -12.43 0.91
N PRO A 393 2.64 -11.53 0.52
CA PRO A 393 3.60 -10.86 1.41
C PRO A 393 3.03 -10.38 2.73
N SER A 394 3.82 -10.56 3.79
CA SER A 394 3.41 -10.32 5.16
C SER A 394 4.08 -9.08 5.75
N ALA A 395 3.29 -8.00 5.84
CA ALA A 395 3.50 -6.67 6.43
C ALA A 395 3.89 -5.55 5.43
N PRO A 396 3.53 -4.29 5.71
CA PRO A 396 4.13 -3.13 5.03
C PRO A 396 5.54 -2.82 5.50
N MET A 397 6.22 -1.99 4.72
CA MET A 397 7.56 -1.48 5.02
C MET A 397 7.52 -0.13 5.78
N THR A 398 8.13 -0.04 6.97
CA THR A 398 8.46 1.25 7.60
C THR A 398 9.68 1.88 6.89
N SER A 399 9.72 3.21 6.74
CA SER A 399 10.83 3.99 6.13
C SER A 399 11.04 3.86 4.61
N TYR A 400 10.28 2.98 3.96
CA TYR A 400 10.13 2.97 2.51
C TYR A 400 9.11 4.02 2.06
N LYS A 401 9.40 4.73 0.96
CA LYS A 401 8.48 5.72 0.37
C LYS A 401 7.75 5.07 -0.81
N GLY A 402 6.56 4.54 -0.54
CA GLY A 402 5.73 3.88 -1.54
C GLY A 402 4.96 4.81 -2.48
N PRO A 403 4.22 4.24 -3.44
CA PRO A 403 3.49 4.98 -4.48
C PRO A 403 2.49 6.00 -3.96
N GLU A 404 1.83 5.70 -2.84
CA GLU A 404 0.87 6.61 -2.25
C GLU A 404 1.53 7.88 -1.69
N TYR A 405 2.63 7.73 -0.93
CA TYR A 405 3.41 8.87 -0.43
C TYR A 405 3.88 9.77 -1.58
N ALA A 406 4.42 9.18 -2.65
CA ALA A 406 4.88 9.93 -3.82
C ALA A 406 3.75 10.72 -4.49
N ARG A 407 2.54 10.16 -4.54
CA ARG A 407 1.36 10.84 -5.09
C ARG A 407 0.87 11.97 -4.23
N GLU A 408 0.74 11.75 -2.93
CA GLU A 408 0.34 12.80 -1.98
C GLU A 408 1.31 13.99 -2.03
N GLN A 409 2.62 13.74 -2.04
CA GLN A 409 3.62 14.79 -2.16
C GLN A 409 3.52 15.54 -3.49
N THR A 410 3.24 14.82 -4.59
CA THR A 410 3.03 15.44 -5.89
C THR A 410 1.81 16.35 -5.85
N ARG A 411 0.65 15.85 -5.41
CA ARG A 411 -0.61 16.62 -5.35
C ARG A 411 -0.49 17.88 -4.49
N LYS A 412 0.19 17.80 -3.34
CA LYS A 412 0.45 18.96 -2.46
C LYS A 412 1.26 20.07 -3.14
N ARG A 413 2.07 19.74 -4.14
CA ARG A 413 2.97 20.69 -4.84
C ARG A 413 2.49 21.07 -6.24
N GLN A 414 1.35 20.54 -6.69
CA GLN A 414 0.83 20.78 -8.03
C GLN A 414 0.46 22.24 -8.26
N SER A 415 0.83 22.74 -9.44
CA SER A 415 0.32 24.00 -9.96
C SER A 415 -1.19 23.92 -10.25
N GLN A 416 -1.87 25.05 -10.35
CA GLN A 416 -3.30 25.09 -10.69
C GLN A 416 -3.63 24.40 -12.03
N PRO A 417 -2.87 24.61 -13.13
CA PRO A 417 -3.03 23.82 -14.34
C PRO A 417 -2.86 22.31 -14.13
N SER A 418 -1.87 21.88 -13.33
CA SER A 418 -1.64 20.46 -13.03
C SER A 418 -2.80 19.83 -12.24
N LYS A 419 -3.43 20.58 -11.34
CA LYS A 419 -4.64 20.14 -10.60
C LYS A 419 -5.81 19.92 -11.52
N ARG A 420 -6.09 20.87 -12.43
CA ARG A 420 -7.14 20.72 -13.47
C ARG A 420 -6.94 19.48 -14.32
N HIS A 421 -5.71 19.22 -14.77
CA HIS A 421 -5.42 18.01 -15.54
C HIS A 421 -5.61 16.71 -14.74
N THR A 422 -5.36 16.74 -13.44
CA THR A 422 -5.61 15.59 -12.54
C THR A 422 -7.11 15.38 -12.37
N HIS A 423 -7.86 16.47 -12.18
CA HIS A 423 -9.32 16.47 -12.13
C HIS A 423 -9.94 15.91 -13.42
N ASP A 424 -9.42 16.27 -14.60
CA ASP A 424 -9.88 15.74 -15.89
C ASP A 424 -9.74 14.21 -15.98
N ILE A 425 -8.61 13.67 -15.50
CA ILE A 425 -8.42 12.22 -15.41
C ILE A 425 -9.45 11.62 -14.45
N LEU A 426 -9.59 12.16 -13.25
CA LEU A 426 -10.52 11.64 -12.24
C LEU A 426 -11.97 11.68 -12.74
N SER A 427 -12.36 12.75 -13.42
CA SER A 427 -13.66 12.92 -14.07
C SER A 427 -13.90 11.85 -15.14
N THR A 428 -12.87 11.53 -15.93
CA THR A 428 -12.92 10.45 -16.93
C THR A 428 -13.13 9.08 -16.29
N LEU A 429 -12.55 8.84 -15.10
CA LEU A 429 -12.64 7.56 -14.40
C LEU A 429 -14.02 7.28 -13.80
N ARG A 430 -14.78 8.33 -13.44
CA ARG A 430 -16.12 8.22 -12.83
C ARG A 430 -17.11 7.40 -13.66
N GLY A 431 -16.92 7.35 -15.00
CA GLY A 431 -17.78 6.61 -15.92
C GLY A 431 -19.21 7.17 -16.03
N LYS A 432 -19.93 6.85 -17.11
CA LYS A 432 -21.30 7.35 -17.40
C LYS A 432 -22.41 6.83 -16.46
N ARG A 433 -22.09 6.27 -15.27
CA ARG A 433 -23.08 5.86 -14.25
C ARG A 433 -23.40 6.96 -13.23
N GLY A 434 -23.10 8.21 -13.57
CA GLY A 434 -23.38 9.40 -12.78
C GLY A 434 -24.25 10.42 -13.52
N ILE A 435 -25.36 9.97 -14.12
CA ILE A 435 -26.50 10.80 -14.54
C ILE A 435 -27.76 10.16 -14.02
#